data_AF-A0A3D0DQT3-F1
#
_entry.id   AF-A0A3D0DQT3-F1
#
_cell.length_a   1.000
_cell.length_b   1.000
_cell.length_c   1.000
_cell.angle_alpha   90.00
_cell.angle_beta   90.00
_cell.angle_gamma   90.00
#
_symmetry.space_group_name_H-M   'P 1'
#
loop_
_entity.id
_entity.type
_entity.pdbx_description
1 polymer ?
#
loop_
_entity_poly.entity_id
_entity_poly.type
_entity_poly.pdbx_seq_one_letter_code
_entity_poly.pdbx_strand_id
1 'polypeptide(L)'
;MNLRATLLSVALGALFATDAAAAPMMSAPKMATAQSNAALVAKLAAQRTTRGLDKNHGFLVSKQHPGLQGTQVVRAAHTYKGLRVFGSESVVVVDAAGAIQSEAASNRRVHLGRGSANRLAPATADFSFKPSIPAKAAID
;
A
#
# COMPACT_ATOMS: atom_id res chain seq x y z
N MET A 1 30.26 -54.16 -34.82
CA MET A 1 29.29 -53.25 -34.17
C MET A 1 28.20 -52.94 -35.20
N ASN A 2 26.98 -53.40 -34.92
CA ASN A 2 25.78 -53.15 -35.74
C ASN A 2 25.10 -51.87 -35.26
N LEU A 3 24.63 -51.02 -36.16
CA LEU A 3 23.43 -50.19 -35.93
C LEU A 3 22.76 -49.91 -37.29
N ARG A 4 21.49 -50.31 -37.36
CA ARG A 4 20.66 -50.46 -38.55
C ARG A 4 19.89 -49.19 -38.87
N ALA A 5 19.58 -49.05 -40.16
CA ALA A 5 18.75 -48.04 -40.78
C ALA A 5 17.30 -48.03 -40.26
N THR A 6 16.80 -46.84 -39.93
CA THR A 6 15.37 -46.50 -39.94
C THR A 6 15.22 -44.96 -39.90
N LEU A 7 15.55 -44.33 -41.03
CA LEU A 7 15.01 -43.01 -41.40
C LEU A 7 13.69 -43.23 -42.14
N LEU A 8 12.78 -42.27 -42.01
CA LEU A 8 11.47 -42.14 -42.67
C LEU A 8 10.29 -42.93 -42.07
N SER A 9 9.49 -42.23 -41.27
CA SER A 9 8.04 -42.38 -41.29
C SER A 9 7.35 -41.03 -41.02
N VAL A 10 6.88 -40.45 -42.13
CA VAL A 10 5.59 -39.79 -42.32
C VAL A 10 5.23 -38.61 -41.39
N ALA A 11 5.32 -37.44 -42.00
CA ALA A 11 4.50 -36.27 -41.69
C ALA A 11 3.02 -36.63 -41.66
N LEU A 12 2.35 -36.49 -40.51
CA LEU A 12 0.91 -36.35 -40.39
C LEU A 12 0.63 -35.65 -39.05
N GLY A 13 0.14 -34.42 -39.07
CA GLY A 13 -0.23 -33.70 -37.85
C GLY A 13 -0.11 -32.18 -37.87
N ALA A 14 0.08 -31.55 -39.03
CA ALA A 14 -0.24 -30.14 -39.17
C ALA A 14 -1.77 -29.98 -39.19
N LEU A 15 -2.42 -29.90 -38.01
CA LEU A 15 -3.71 -29.23 -37.82
C LEU A 15 -4.13 -29.16 -36.33
N PHE A 16 -3.23 -28.84 -35.41
CA PHE A 16 -3.72 -28.28 -34.14
C PHE A 16 -4.08 -26.83 -34.42
N ALA A 17 -5.39 -26.62 -34.61
CA ALA A 17 -6.02 -25.33 -34.66
C ALA A 17 -5.34 -24.40 -33.66
N THR A 18 -4.66 -23.38 -34.15
CA THR A 18 -4.43 -22.18 -33.36
C THR A 18 -5.82 -21.57 -33.20
N ASP A 19 -6.54 -22.02 -32.18
CA ASP A 19 -7.52 -21.17 -31.52
C ASP A 19 -6.72 -19.95 -31.07
N ALA A 20 -6.73 -18.94 -31.94
CA ALA A 20 -6.49 -17.57 -31.54
C ALA A 20 -7.64 -17.22 -30.59
N ALA A 21 -7.56 -17.76 -29.37
CA ALA A 21 -8.37 -17.34 -28.26
C ALA A 21 -8.13 -15.84 -28.17
N ALA A 22 -9.13 -15.07 -28.61
CA ALA A 22 -9.17 -13.64 -28.42
C ALA A 22 -8.89 -13.44 -26.93
N ALA A 23 -7.69 -12.93 -26.62
CA ALA A 23 -7.31 -12.65 -25.26
C ALA A 23 -8.44 -11.80 -24.68
N PRO A 24 -9.04 -12.20 -23.54
CA PRO A 24 -10.18 -11.48 -23.01
C PRO A 24 -9.77 -10.01 -22.87
N MET A 25 -10.37 -9.15 -23.69
CA MET A 25 -10.00 -7.73 -23.76
C MET A 25 -10.31 -7.00 -22.45
N MET A 26 -11.00 -7.67 -21.52
CA MET A 26 -11.24 -7.26 -20.15
C MET A 26 -10.66 -8.34 -19.23
N SER A 27 -9.45 -8.14 -18.72
CA SER A 27 -8.94 -8.95 -17.62
C SER A 27 -9.76 -8.67 -16.36
N ALA A 28 -9.99 -9.71 -15.55
CA ALA A 28 -10.72 -9.56 -14.30
C ALA A 28 -10.00 -8.54 -13.38
N PRO A 29 -10.75 -7.79 -12.55
CA PRO A 29 -10.15 -6.82 -11.63
C PRO A 29 -9.13 -7.52 -10.72
N LYS A 30 -7.87 -7.10 -10.79
CA LYS A 30 -6.80 -7.66 -9.96
C LYS A 30 -6.78 -6.95 -8.62
N MET A 31 -7.11 -7.68 -7.55
CA MET A 31 -6.95 -7.17 -6.19
C MET A 31 -5.47 -7.09 -5.80
N ALA A 32 -5.11 -6.06 -5.04
CA ALA A 32 -3.77 -5.91 -4.51
C ALA A 32 -3.47 -6.97 -3.45
N THR A 33 -2.25 -7.51 -3.45
CA THR A 33 -1.81 -8.50 -2.45
C THR A 33 -1.43 -7.81 -1.14
N ALA A 34 -1.42 -8.55 -0.04
CA ALA A 34 -0.93 -8.06 1.25
C ALA A 34 0.49 -7.47 1.16
N GLN A 35 1.36 -8.11 0.36
CA GLN A 35 2.72 -7.64 0.10
C GLN A 35 2.73 -6.27 -0.61
N SER A 36 1.90 -6.10 -1.64
CA SER A 36 1.80 -4.82 -2.36
C SER A 36 1.26 -3.70 -1.46
N ASN A 37 0.38 -4.03 -0.51
CA ASN A 37 -0.18 -3.09 0.46
C ASN A 37 0.86 -2.65 1.48
N ALA A 38 1.66 -3.60 1.99
CA ALA A 38 2.78 -3.29 2.87
C ALA A 38 3.81 -2.38 2.19
N ALA A 39 4.13 -2.66 0.91
CA ALA A 39 5.03 -1.82 0.12
C ALA A 39 4.47 -0.40 -0.09
N LEU A 40 3.16 -0.27 -0.37
CA LEU A 40 2.50 1.03 -0.50
C LEU A 40 2.55 1.83 0.82
N VAL A 41 2.23 1.18 1.95
CA VAL A 41 2.30 1.80 3.27
C VAL A 41 3.73 2.25 3.60
N ALA A 42 4.74 1.47 3.23
CA ALA A 42 6.14 1.85 3.41
C ALA A 42 6.50 3.09 2.57
N LYS A 43 6.04 3.17 1.31
CA LYS A 43 6.24 4.36 0.45
C LYS A 43 5.58 5.60 1.04
N LEU A 44 4.33 5.50 1.50
CA LEU A 44 3.63 6.60 2.17
C LEU A 44 4.32 7.02 3.48
N ALA A 45 4.83 6.04 4.25
CA ALA A 45 5.59 6.30 5.47
C ALA A 45 6.92 7.01 5.18
N ALA A 46 7.58 6.72 4.06
CA ALA A 46 8.80 7.42 3.64
C ALA A 46 8.51 8.89 3.27
N GLN A 47 7.37 9.16 2.62
CA GLN A 47 6.95 10.52 2.25
C GLN A 47 6.44 11.34 3.44
N ARG A 48 6.19 10.73 4.61
CA ARG A 48 5.56 11.45 5.75
C ARG A 48 6.43 12.58 6.31
N THR A 49 7.76 12.44 6.24
CA THR A 49 8.71 13.42 6.80
C THR A 49 8.63 14.74 6.04
N THR A 50 8.38 14.72 4.73
CA THR A 50 8.19 15.93 3.91
C THR A 50 6.94 16.71 4.32
N ARG A 51 5.96 16.02 4.91
CA ARG A 51 4.72 16.61 5.46
C ARG A 51 4.85 17.01 6.93
N GLY A 52 6.04 16.88 7.51
CA GLY A 52 6.27 17.15 8.93
C GLY A 52 5.50 16.18 9.84
N LEU A 53 5.39 14.92 9.45
CA LEU A 53 4.85 13.85 10.29
C LEU A 53 5.97 13.01 10.90
N ASP A 54 5.80 12.58 12.15
CA ASP A 54 6.81 11.82 12.88
C ASP A 54 6.53 10.31 12.92
N LYS A 55 7.29 9.58 13.76
CA LYS A 55 7.16 8.13 13.93
C LYS A 55 5.82 7.65 14.49
N ASN A 56 5.09 8.48 15.22
CA ASN A 56 3.79 8.14 15.78
C ASN A 56 2.71 8.15 14.69
N HIS A 57 2.97 8.78 13.55
CA HIS A 57 2.02 8.93 12.46
C HIS A 57 2.23 7.84 11.42
N GLY A 58 1.16 7.13 11.06
CA GLY A 58 1.21 6.04 10.09
C GLY A 58 0.00 6.02 9.15
N PHE A 59 -0.06 4.94 8.38
CA PHE A 59 -1.10 4.66 7.39
C PHE A 59 -1.56 3.21 7.53
N LEU A 60 -2.85 2.98 7.27
CA LEU A 60 -3.44 1.65 7.18
C LEU A 60 -4.36 1.60 5.95
N VAL A 61 -4.15 0.63 5.07
CA VAL A 61 -5.03 0.45 3.89
C VAL A 61 -6.43 0.10 4.36
N SER A 62 -7.41 0.94 4.01
CA SER A 62 -8.81 0.77 4.43
C SER A 62 -9.68 0.20 3.31
N LYS A 63 -9.52 0.68 2.07
CA LYS A 63 -10.24 0.20 0.89
C LYS A 63 -9.38 0.29 -0.37
N GLN A 64 -9.70 -0.56 -1.33
CA GLN A 64 -9.02 -0.61 -2.62
C GLN A 64 -10.05 -0.68 -3.75
N HIS A 65 -9.78 0.03 -4.82
CA HIS A 65 -10.61 0.08 -6.01
C HIS A 65 -9.73 -0.23 -7.23
N PRO A 66 -9.92 -1.39 -7.88
CA PRO A 66 -9.20 -1.70 -9.11
C PRO A 66 -9.62 -0.77 -10.24
N GLY A 67 -8.66 -0.32 -11.03
CA GLY A 67 -8.85 0.55 -12.19
C GLY A 67 -8.43 -0.14 -13.50
N LEU A 68 -8.45 0.65 -14.58
CA LEU A 68 -8.05 0.20 -15.92
C LEU A 68 -6.54 -0.10 -15.97
N GLN A 69 -6.15 -1.11 -16.75
CA GLN A 69 -4.75 -1.41 -17.06
C GLN A 69 -3.85 -1.64 -15.81
N GLY A 70 -4.42 -2.21 -14.74
CA GLY A 70 -3.68 -2.49 -13.51
C GLY A 70 -3.41 -1.26 -12.63
N THR A 71 -3.94 -0.10 -13.00
CA THR A 71 -4.02 1.03 -12.05
C THR A 71 -5.00 0.71 -10.93
N GLN A 72 -4.82 1.33 -9.78
CA GLN A 72 -5.72 1.18 -8.65
C GLN A 72 -5.80 2.46 -7.83
N VAL A 73 -6.95 2.67 -7.21
CA VAL A 73 -7.16 3.72 -6.22
C VAL A 73 -7.22 3.08 -4.84
N VAL A 74 -6.34 3.50 -3.94
CA VAL A 74 -6.25 2.99 -2.57
C VAL A 74 -6.60 4.09 -1.59
N ARG A 75 -7.53 3.79 -0.68
CA ARG A 75 -7.81 4.62 0.50
C ARG A 75 -6.95 4.13 1.65
N ALA A 76 -6.12 5.00 2.18
CA ALA A 76 -5.28 4.77 3.35
C ALA A 76 -5.79 5.62 4.52
N ALA A 77 -6.26 4.98 5.57
CA ALA A 77 -6.60 5.64 6.82
C ALA A 77 -5.33 6.11 7.52
N HIS A 78 -5.34 7.33 8.05
CA HIS A 78 -4.26 7.82 8.88
C HIS A 78 -4.31 7.19 10.26
N THR A 79 -3.15 6.91 10.83
CA THR A 79 -3.01 6.41 12.19
C THR A 79 -2.16 7.32 13.06
N TYR A 80 -2.43 7.27 14.36
CA TYR A 80 -1.61 7.85 15.43
C TYR A 80 -1.37 6.80 16.50
N LYS A 81 -0.10 6.45 16.75
CA LYS A 81 0.31 5.37 17.67
C LYS A 81 -0.43 4.05 17.40
N GLY A 82 -0.65 3.73 16.12
CA GLY A 82 -1.35 2.53 15.66
C GLY A 82 -2.89 2.64 15.63
N LEU A 83 -3.48 3.68 16.22
CA LEU A 83 -4.93 3.88 16.23
C LEU A 83 -5.37 4.70 15.03
N ARG A 84 -6.50 4.32 14.43
CA ARG A 84 -7.09 5.04 13.30
C ARG A 84 -7.60 6.42 13.74
N VAL A 85 -7.28 7.43 12.94
CA VAL A 85 -7.83 8.79 13.07
C VAL A 85 -9.02 8.93 12.13
N PHE A 86 -10.21 9.11 12.67
CA PHE A 86 -11.43 9.30 11.87
C PHE A 86 -11.46 10.67 11.19
N GLY A 87 -12.11 10.74 10.02
CA GLY A 87 -12.12 11.94 9.19
C GLY A 87 -10.75 12.31 8.63
N SER A 88 -9.77 11.39 8.70
CA SER A 88 -8.43 11.59 8.19
C SER A 88 -7.94 10.40 7.38
N GLU A 89 -7.84 10.64 6.08
CA GLU A 89 -7.40 9.64 5.12
C GLU A 89 -6.64 10.27 3.97
N SER A 90 -5.96 9.40 3.24
CA SER A 90 -5.30 9.69 1.98
C SER A 90 -5.85 8.77 0.90
N VAL A 91 -6.12 9.33 -0.28
CA VAL A 91 -6.52 8.60 -1.48
C VAL A 91 -5.36 8.64 -2.45
N VAL A 92 -4.87 7.47 -2.81
CA VAL A 92 -3.65 7.30 -3.61
C VAL A 92 -3.99 6.59 -4.90
N VAL A 93 -3.58 7.14 -6.03
CA VAL A 93 -3.62 6.46 -7.32
C VAL A 93 -2.27 5.77 -7.53
N VAL A 94 -2.30 4.47 -7.76
CA VAL A 94 -1.14 3.62 -7.91
C VAL A 94 -1.18 2.96 -9.28
N ASP A 95 -0.06 2.90 -9.98
CA ASP A 95 0.04 2.20 -11.25
C ASP A 95 0.23 0.68 -11.08
N ALA A 96 0.30 -0.04 -12.19
CA ALA A 96 0.53 -1.48 -12.21
C ALA A 96 1.89 -1.91 -11.62
N ALA A 97 2.88 -1.02 -11.63
CA ALA A 97 4.20 -1.24 -11.02
C ALA A 97 4.23 -0.92 -9.51
N GLY A 98 3.11 -0.44 -8.95
CA GLY A 98 3.02 -0.06 -7.55
C GLY A 98 3.59 1.32 -7.25
N ALA A 99 3.86 2.18 -8.24
CA ALA A 99 4.30 3.55 -8.04
C ALA A 99 3.11 4.48 -7.77
N ILE A 100 3.32 5.45 -6.87
CA ILE A 100 2.30 6.45 -6.50
C ILE A 100 2.30 7.52 -7.60
N GLN A 101 1.20 7.60 -8.36
CA GLN A 101 1.02 8.57 -9.44
C GLN A 101 0.46 9.89 -8.90
N SER A 102 -0.51 9.81 -7.99
CA SER A 102 -1.09 10.98 -7.35
C SER A 102 -1.58 10.65 -5.95
N GLU A 103 -1.54 11.64 -5.06
CA GLU A 103 -2.06 11.51 -3.70
C GLU A 103 -2.92 12.72 -3.33
N ALA A 104 -4.15 12.45 -2.90
CA ALA A 104 -5.05 13.43 -2.30
C ALA A 104 -5.18 13.13 -0.80
N ALA A 105 -4.62 13.99 0.05
CA ALA A 105 -4.63 13.81 1.49
C ALA A 105 -5.49 14.87 2.20
N SER A 106 -6.10 14.48 3.31
CA SER A 106 -6.88 15.40 4.17
C SER A 106 -5.98 16.52 4.74
N ASN A 107 -6.38 17.79 4.58
CA ASN A 107 -5.56 18.98 4.88
C ASN A 107 -5.13 19.14 6.36
N ARG A 108 -5.82 18.49 7.30
CA ARG A 108 -5.62 18.61 8.76
C ARG A 108 -4.28 18.09 9.31
N ARG A 109 -3.35 17.59 8.47
CA ARG A 109 -2.20 16.81 8.94
C ARG A 109 -0.82 17.28 8.51
N VAL A 110 -0.66 18.51 8.05
CA VAL A 110 0.69 19.03 7.83
C VAL A 110 1.25 19.49 9.19
N HIS A 111 2.51 19.13 9.47
CA HIS A 111 3.26 19.61 10.63
C HIS A 111 2.75 19.19 12.02
N LEU A 112 2.20 17.96 12.14
CA LEU A 112 1.77 17.38 13.41
C LEU A 112 2.84 16.52 14.11
N GLY A 113 3.98 16.25 13.47
CA GLY A 113 5.07 15.47 14.05
C GLY A 113 5.80 16.24 15.16
N ARG A 114 6.63 15.56 15.96
CA ARG A 114 7.47 16.17 17.01
C ARG A 114 8.65 17.01 16.48
N GLY A 115 9.18 17.87 17.34
CA GLY A 115 10.41 18.63 17.08
C GLY A 115 10.23 19.66 15.97
N SER A 116 11.20 19.77 15.06
CA SER A 116 11.16 20.69 13.90
C SER A 116 10.01 20.39 12.92
N ALA A 117 9.40 19.21 13.03
CA ALA A 117 8.23 18.84 12.26
C ALA A 117 6.93 19.46 12.82
N ASN A 118 6.87 19.82 14.12
CA ASN A 118 5.71 20.47 14.71
C ASN A 118 5.73 21.96 14.42
N ARG A 119 4.82 22.44 13.57
CA ARG A 119 4.62 23.89 13.34
C ARG A 119 3.32 24.41 13.96
N LEU A 120 2.56 23.52 14.61
CA LEU A 120 1.25 23.81 15.22
C LEU A 120 1.33 24.06 16.73
N ALA A 121 2.55 24.19 17.27
CA ALA A 121 2.84 24.67 18.62
C ALA A 121 2.35 23.70 19.73
N PRO A 122 2.31 24.09 21.04
CA PRO A 122 2.16 23.12 22.13
C PRO A 122 0.78 22.44 22.18
N ALA A 123 -0.24 22.99 21.51
CA ALA A 123 -1.58 22.38 21.44
C ALA A 123 -1.59 20.98 20.79
N THR A 124 -0.59 20.69 19.95
CA THR A 124 -0.40 19.38 19.29
C THR A 124 0.81 18.62 19.85
N ALA A 125 1.47 19.14 20.89
CA ALA A 125 2.58 18.45 21.51
C ALA A 125 2.08 17.20 22.24
N ASP A 126 2.85 16.12 22.15
CA ASP A 126 2.60 14.95 22.98
C ASP A 126 2.69 15.34 24.45
N PHE A 127 1.66 14.99 25.22
CA PHE A 127 1.68 15.16 26.67
C PHE A 127 2.32 13.93 27.31
N SER A 128 3.28 14.17 28.21
CA SER A 128 3.84 13.16 29.09
C SER A 128 3.77 13.72 30.49
N PHE A 129 3.13 12.98 31.40
CA PHE A 129 3.08 13.34 32.81
C PHE A 129 3.72 12.22 33.61
N LYS A 130 4.44 12.61 34.66
CA LYS A 130 4.90 11.69 35.70
C LYS A 130 3.85 11.74 36.82
N PRO A 131 3.13 10.64 37.12
CA PRO A 131 2.21 10.61 38.25
C PRO A 131 2.94 11.00 39.54
N SER A 132 2.35 11.89 40.34
CA SER A 132 2.88 12.25 41.65
C SER A 132 2.70 11.12 42.68
N ILE A 133 1.71 10.26 42.46
CA ILE A 133 1.38 9.13 43.34
C ILE A 133 2.00 7.86 42.75
N PRO A 134 2.80 7.09 43.52
CA PRO A 134 3.32 5.81 43.06
C PRO A 134 2.19 4.80 42.91
N ALA A 135 2.26 3.90 41.91
CA ALA A 135 1.21 2.93 41.60
C ALA A 135 0.75 2.09 42.80
N LYS A 136 1.65 1.80 43.75
CA LYS A 136 1.33 1.07 44.99
C LYS A 136 0.41 1.84 45.94
N ALA A 137 0.45 3.18 45.93
CA ALA A 137 -0.44 4.03 46.72
C ALA A 137 -1.74 4.39 45.96
N ALA A 138 -1.91 3.89 44.73
CA ALA A 138 -3.07 4.16 43.88
C ALA A 138 -4.07 2.99 43.84
N ILE A 139 -3.76 1.86 44.48
CA ILE A 139 -4.61 0.68 44.58
C ILE A 139 -4.85 0.46 46.08
N ASP A 140 -6.04 0.80 46.55
CA ASP A 140 -6.55 0.54 47.91
C ASP A 140 -7.46 -0.69 47.87
#